data_AF-A0A2T5XWN6-F1
#
_entry.id   AF-A0A2T5XWN6-F1
#
_cell.length_a   1.000
_cell.length_b   1.000
_cell.length_c   1.000
_cell.angle_alpha   90.00
_cell.angle_beta   90.00
_cell.angle_gamma   90.00
#
_symmetry.space_group_name_H-M   'P 1'
#
loop_
_entity.id
_entity.type
_entity.pdbx_description
1 polymer ?
#
loop_
_entity_poly.entity_id
_entity_poly.type
_entity_poly.pdbx_seq_one_letter_code
_entity_poly.pdbx_strand_id
1 'polypeptide(L)'
;MRVNWVLEAKKKYYDTLDYWEEHNGSFDYSFKIIQAVETLEDELAEAPYFLAKYSEQLDLYRKYFLNKRFIVYYKVYEELGVIEIRDFRSCYQEPLF
;
A
#
# COMPACT_ATOMS: atom_id res chain seq x y z
N MET A 1 9.09 2.27 13.31
CA MET A 1 9.03 0.83 12.97
C MET A 1 9.61 0.61 11.58
N ARG A 2 10.14 -0.57 11.27
CA ARG A 2 10.63 -0.90 9.92
C ARG A 2 9.48 -1.41 9.06
N VAL A 3 9.27 -0.79 7.90
CA VAL A 3 8.27 -1.25 6.92
C VAL A 3 8.93 -2.23 5.94
N ASN A 4 8.31 -3.40 5.76
CA ASN A 4 8.71 -4.44 4.81
C ASN A 4 7.51 -4.82 3.95
N TRP A 5 7.79 -5.29 2.74
CA TRP A 5 6.78 -5.80 1.82
C TRP A 5 6.97 -7.28 1.58
N VAL A 6 5.87 -8.04 1.58
CA VAL A 6 5.89 -9.37 0.98
C VAL A 6 6.08 -9.24 -0.53
N LEU A 7 6.70 -10.26 -1.15
CA LEU A 7 7.05 -10.25 -2.56
C LEU A 7 5.84 -9.96 -3.46
N GLU A 8 4.70 -10.58 -3.17
CA GLU A 8 3.46 -10.42 -3.96
C GLU A 8 2.88 -9.00 -3.88
N ALA A 9 2.90 -8.36 -2.71
CA ALA A 9 2.45 -6.98 -2.57
C ALA A 9 3.35 -6.03 -3.35
N LYS A 10 4.67 -6.26 -3.27
CA LYS A 10 5.66 -5.45 -3.98
C LYS A 10 5.52 -5.62 -5.49
N LYS A 11 5.24 -6.83 -5.96
CA LYS A 11 4.95 -7.11 -7.37
C LYS A 11 3.71 -6.34 -7.83
N LYS A 12 2.59 -6.43 -7.11
CA LYS A 12 1.35 -5.67 -7.45
C LYS A 12 1.57 -4.17 -7.49
N TYR A 13 2.44 -3.65 -6.62
CA TYR A 13 2.83 -2.25 -6.65
C TYR A 13 3.56 -1.90 -7.96
N TYR A 14 4.59 -2.65 -8.35
CA TYR A 14 5.28 -2.42 -9.63
C TYR A 14 4.39 -2.63 -10.85
N ASP A 15 3.58 -3.71 -10.88
CA ASP A 15 2.62 -3.97 -11.96
C ASP A 15 1.63 -2.79 -12.12
N THR A 16 1.30 -2.10 -11.03
CA THR A 16 0.46 -0.90 -11.06
C THR A 16 1.21 0.30 -11.66
N LEU A 17 2.48 0.48 -11.33
CA LEU A 17 3.30 1.57 -11.90
C LEU A 17 3.47 1.38 -13.40
N ASP A 18 3.80 0.16 -13.83
CA ASP A 18 3.97 -0.20 -15.24
C ASP A 18 2.67 0.05 -16.02
N TYR A 19 1.53 -0.42 -15.49
CA TYR A 19 0.22 -0.18 -16.09
C TYR A 19 -0.05 1.30 -16.35
N TRP A 20 0.20 2.18 -15.37
CA TRP A 20 -0.10 3.59 -15.51
C TRP A 20 0.87 4.34 -16.43
N GLU A 21 2.12 3.89 -16.49
CA GLU A 21 3.11 4.43 -17.43
C GLU A 21 2.72 4.07 -18.87
N GLU A 22 2.38 2.80 -19.12
CA GLU A 22 1.90 2.33 -20.43
C GLU A 22 0.58 2.99 -20.84
N HIS A 23 -0.39 3.05 -19.92
CA HIS A 23 -1.72 3.59 -20.19
C HIS A 23 -1.71 5.10 -20.50
N ASN A 24 -0.91 5.87 -19.75
CA ASN A 24 -0.83 7.31 -19.94
C ASN A 24 0.23 7.73 -20.97
N GLY A 25 1.09 6.81 -21.42
CA GLY A 25 2.27 7.11 -22.23
C GLY A 25 3.25 8.05 -21.53
N SER A 26 3.24 8.10 -20.19
CA SER A 26 4.07 9.00 -19.38
C SER A 26 4.23 8.50 -17.95
N PHE A 27 5.38 8.81 -17.35
CA PHE A 27 5.71 8.41 -15.98
C PHE A 27 5.07 9.30 -14.90
N ASP A 28 4.45 10.42 -15.27
CA ASP A 28 3.98 11.44 -14.32
C ASP A 28 3.03 10.92 -13.25
N TYR A 29 2.12 10.01 -13.62
CA TYR A 29 1.17 9.44 -12.66
C TYR A 29 1.82 8.36 -11.79
N SER A 30 2.65 7.50 -12.38
CA SER A 30 3.44 6.49 -11.65
C SER A 30 4.36 7.16 -10.63
N PHE A 31 4.99 8.29 -10.98
CA PHE A 31 5.78 9.10 -10.05
C PHE A 31 4.95 9.60 -8.85
N LYS A 32 3.72 10.07 -9.07
CA LYS A 32 2.81 10.47 -7.96
C LYS A 32 2.48 9.30 -7.05
N ILE A 33 2.36 8.08 -7.59
CA ILE A 33 2.11 6.88 -6.79
C ILE A 33 3.35 6.57 -5.94
N ILE A 34 4.56 6.65 -6.52
CA ILE A 34 5.82 6.43 -5.79
C ILE A 34 5.93 7.37 -4.59
N GLN A 35 5.78 8.68 -4.81
CA GLN A 35 5.85 9.67 -3.72
C GLN A 35 4.80 9.42 -2.63
N ALA A 36 3.60 8.98 -3.02
CA ALA A 36 2.54 8.68 -2.08
C ALA A 36 2.80 7.40 -1.28
N VAL A 37 3.49 6.41 -1.87
CA VAL A 37 3.93 5.20 -1.17
C VAL A 37 5.05 5.52 -0.19
N GLU A 38 6.05 6.33 -0.58
CA GLU A 38 7.11 6.78 0.34
C GLU A 38 6.53 7.49 1.56
N THR A 39 5.61 8.44 1.34
CA THR A 39 4.90 9.13 2.43
C THR A 39 4.12 8.16 3.32
N LEU A 40 3.44 7.17 2.71
CA LEU A 40 2.70 6.14 3.44
C LEU A 40 3.63 5.28 4.31
N GLU A 41 4.80 4.89 3.80
CA GLU A 41 5.78 4.10 4.54
C GLU A 41 6.30 4.86 5.76
N ASP A 42 6.61 6.15 5.61
CA ASP A 42 7.02 7.03 6.72
C ASP A 42 5.90 7.15 7.77
N GLU A 43 4.67 7.40 7.34
CA GLU A 43 3.50 7.46 8.25
C GLU A 43 3.26 6.13 8.98
N LEU A 44 3.42 5.00 8.30
CA LEU A 44 3.28 3.69 8.92
C LEU A 44 4.41 3.46 9.93
N ALA A 45 5.64 3.84 9.60
CA ALA A 45 6.80 3.70 10.48
C ALA A 45 6.62 4.49 11.79
N GLU A 46 5.99 5.67 11.75
CA GLU A 46 5.76 6.53 12.91
C GLU A 46 4.47 6.17 13.66
N ALA A 47 3.34 6.06 12.95
CA ALA A 47 2.00 5.93 13.53
C ALA A 47 1.16 4.87 12.76
N PRO A 48 1.47 3.56 12.93
CA PRO A 48 0.90 2.49 12.11
C PRO A 48 -0.62 2.34 12.22
N TYR A 49 -1.24 2.85 13.27
CA TYR A 49 -2.69 2.74 13.49
C TYR A 49 -3.47 4.00 13.07
N PHE A 50 -2.78 5.09 12.71
CA PHE A 50 -3.42 6.36 12.37
C PHE A 50 -4.21 6.24 11.06
N LEU A 51 -5.53 6.52 11.15
CA LEU A 51 -6.51 6.39 10.07
C LEU A 51 -6.60 4.99 9.43
N ALA A 52 -5.98 3.99 10.06
CA ALA A 52 -6.09 2.61 9.68
C ALA A 52 -7.44 2.03 10.15
N LYS A 53 -7.95 1.06 9.40
CA LYS A 53 -9.10 0.25 9.83
C LYS A 53 -8.66 -1.20 9.95
N TYR A 54 -9.01 -1.83 11.06
CA TYR A 54 -8.80 -3.26 11.22
C TYR A 54 -9.89 -4.06 10.50
N SER A 55 -9.51 -5.16 9.87
CA SER A 55 -10.43 -6.16 9.32
C SER A 55 -10.24 -7.47 10.05
N GLU A 56 -11.21 -7.84 10.89
CA GLU A 56 -11.18 -9.11 11.63
C GLU A 56 -11.17 -10.32 10.70
N GLN A 57 -11.92 -10.25 9.60
CA GLN A 57 -12.00 -11.32 8.60
C GLN A 57 -10.64 -11.61 7.94
N LEU A 58 -9.85 -10.56 7.68
CA LEU A 58 -8.55 -10.69 7.03
C LEU A 58 -7.41 -10.80 8.04
N ASP A 59 -7.66 -10.47 9.31
CA ASP A 59 -6.64 -10.33 10.35
C ASP A 59 -5.55 -9.31 9.95
N LEU A 60 -5.99 -8.19 9.34
CA LEU A 60 -5.12 -7.15 8.77
C LEU A 60 -5.64 -5.75 9.03
N TYR A 61 -4.72 -4.81 9.23
CA TYR A 61 -5.00 -3.39 9.07
C TYR A 61 -5.07 -3.05 7.60
N ARG A 62 -5.94 -2.11 7.24
CA ARG A 62 -5.99 -1.50 5.93
C ARG A 62 -5.93 0.01 6.03
N LYS A 63 -5.18 0.64 5.14
CA LYS A 63 -5.08 2.10 5.06
C LYS A 63 -5.18 2.56 3.62
N TYR A 64 -6.10 3.49 3.38
CA TYR A 64 -6.27 4.16 2.10
C TYR A 64 -5.33 5.35 2.02
N PHE A 65 -4.80 5.61 0.84
CA PHE A 65 -3.94 6.76 0.59
C PHE A 65 -4.16 7.28 -0.84
N LEU A 66 -3.49 8.40 -1.17
CA LEU A 66 -3.63 9.10 -2.45
C LEU A 66 -5.11 9.31 -2.82
N ASN A 67 -5.86 10.03 -1.97
CA ASN A 67 -7.28 10.30 -2.14
C ASN A 67 -8.15 9.04 -2.32
N LYS A 68 -7.86 7.98 -1.56
CA LYS A 68 -8.55 6.68 -1.59
C LYS A 68 -8.47 5.95 -2.93
N ARG A 69 -7.49 6.30 -3.78
CA ARG A 69 -7.25 5.59 -5.04
C ARG A 69 -6.51 4.28 -4.83
N PHE A 70 -5.75 4.18 -3.75
CA PHE A 70 -4.98 2.99 -3.42
C PHE A 70 -5.19 2.61 -1.96
N ILE A 71 -4.99 1.32 -1.68
CA ILE A 71 -5.09 0.73 -0.36
C ILE A 71 -3.95 -0.26 -0.14
N VAL A 72 -3.38 -0.23 1.06
CA VAL A 72 -2.48 -1.28 1.56
C VAL A 72 -3.16 -2.08 2.66
N TYR A 73 -2.80 -3.36 2.75
CA TYR A 73 -3.14 -4.23 3.87
C TYR A 73 -1.85 -4.69 4.54
N TYR A 74 -1.79 -4.63 5.87
CA TYR A 74 -0.55 -4.90 6.60
C TYR A 74 -0.80 -5.49 7.99
N LYS A 75 0.23 -6.18 8.49
CA LYS A 75 0.34 -6.57 9.91
C LYS A 75 1.35 -5.69 10.63
N VAL A 76 1.10 -5.48 11.92
CA VAL A 76 2.01 -4.79 12.83
C VAL A 76 2.52 -5.81 13.82
N TYR A 77 3.84 -5.98 13.89
CA TYR A 77 4.53 -6.83 14.86
C TYR A 77 5.30 -5.93 15.81
N GLU A 78 4.64 -5.46 16.87
CA GLU A 78 5.21 -4.49 17.81
C GLU A 78 6.48 -5.00 18.48
N GLU A 79 6.49 -6.27 18.90
CA GLU A 79 7.65 -6.91 19.54
C GLU A 79 8.90 -6.92 18.65
N LEU A 80 8.71 -6.98 17.34
CA LEU A 80 9.77 -6.97 16.35
C LEU A 80 10.08 -5.57 15.81
N GLY A 81 9.24 -4.58 16.13
CA GLY A 81 9.32 -3.25 15.54
C GLY A 81 9.09 -3.26 14.02
N VAL A 82 8.36 -4.24 13.48
CA VAL A 82 8.17 -4.46 12.04
C VAL A 82 6.72 -4.27 11.62
N ILE A 83 6.52 -3.62 10.48
CA ILE A 83 5.26 -3.56 9.76
C ILE A 83 5.44 -4.31 8.46
N GLU A 84 4.57 -5.27 8.19
CA GLU A 84 4.62 -6.11 6.99
C GLU A 84 3.43 -5.80 6.10
N ILE A 85 3.67 -5.10 4.99
CA ILE A 85 2.68 -4.88 3.93
C ILE A 85 2.49 -6.20 3.19
N ARG A 86 1.26 -6.71 3.27
CA ARG A 86 0.84 -8.01 2.74
C ARG A 86 0.08 -7.91 1.43
N ASP A 87 -0.56 -6.78 1.17
CA ASP A 87 -1.24 -6.54 -0.10
C ASP A 87 -1.26 -5.06 -0.45
N PHE A 88 -1.24 -4.78 -1.75
CA PHE A 88 -1.36 -3.44 -2.35
C PHE A 88 -2.36 -3.52 -3.48
N ARG A 89 -3.34 -2.61 -3.49
CA ARG A 89 -4.38 -2.60 -4.52
C ARG A 89 -4.74 -1.19 -4.96
N SER A 90 -5.01 -1.05 -6.26
CA SER A 90 -5.77 0.07 -6.81
C SER A 90 -7.26 -0.14 -6.52
N CYS A 91 -7.96 0.91 -6.09
CA CYS A 91 -9.40 0.88 -5.87
C CYS A 91 -10.20 0.94 -7.17
N TYR A 92 -9.55 1.10 -8.32
CA TYR A 92 -10.15 1.04 -9.66
C TYR A 92 -9.98 -0.32 -10.35
N GLN A 93 -9.26 -1.26 -9.72
CA GLN A 93 -9.28 -2.65 -10.17
C GLN A 93 -10.66 -3.25 -9.90
N GLU A 94 -11.09 -4.22 -10.72
CA GLU A 94 -12.30 -5.00 -10.43
C GLU A 94 -12.24 -5.53 -8.98
N PRO A 95 -13.36 -5.46 -8.24
CA PRO A 95 -13.40 -6.00 -6.89
C PRO A 95 -13.07 -7.49 -6.93
N LEU A 96 -12.38 -8.00 -5.90
CA LEU A 96 -12.06 -9.44 -5.84
C LEU A 96 -13.32 -10.32 -5.66
N PHE A 97 -14.49 -9.69 -5.48
CA PHE A 97 -15.78 -10.30 -5.18
C PHE A 97 -16.92 -9.43 -5.74
#